data_AF-A0A2U3PAB3-F1
#
_entry.id   AF-A0A2U3PAB3-F1
#
_cell.length_a   1.000
_cell.length_b   1.000
_cell.length_c   1.000
_cell.angle_alpha   90.00
_cell.angle_beta   90.00
_cell.angle_gamma   90.00
#
_symmetry.space_group_name_H-M   'P 1'
#
loop_
_entity.id
_entity.type
_entity.pdbx_description
1 polymer ?
#
loop_
_entity_poly.entity_id
_entity_poly.type
_entity_poly.pdbx_seq_one_letter_code
_entity_poly.pdbx_strand_id
1 'polypeptide(L)'
;VKLTGGGLCHCDNHLVTGDMPMNLPVVGGHEGAGVAADVGPCATEVVVGDHVVLSFIPACCRCRPRARGMSKLCEYRAAIMAGPQLDGTRFHGRGQDIGQMCVLGTISEYTVVPILSLVKVDKDVPLDKAALVGCGVTTGYGAAARTGETEDG
;
A
#
# COMPACT_ATOMS: atom_id res chain seq x y z
N VAL A 1 -1.03 -9.69 6.37
CA VAL A 1 0.35 -9.29 6.71
C VAL A 1 0.40 -8.89 8.16
N LYS A 2 1.35 -9.43 8.94
CA LYS A 2 1.69 -8.93 10.27
C LYS A 2 2.68 -7.79 10.10
N LEU A 3 2.28 -6.57 10.45
CA LEU A 3 3.13 -5.40 10.26
C LEU A 3 4.24 -5.35 11.32
N THR A 4 5.43 -4.98 10.89
CA THR A 4 6.61 -4.83 11.76
C THR A 4 7.16 -3.40 11.71
N GLY A 5 6.83 -2.66 10.65
CA GLY A 5 7.16 -1.24 10.50
C GLY A 5 6.09 -0.54 9.68
N GLY A 6 5.81 0.71 10.03
CA GLY A 6 4.89 1.59 9.32
C GLY A 6 5.42 3.02 9.37
N GLY A 7 5.19 3.76 8.29
CA GLY A 7 5.49 5.19 8.22
C GLY A 7 4.28 6.04 8.57
N LEU A 8 4.53 7.24 9.08
CA LEU A 8 3.52 8.30 9.19
C LEU A 8 3.84 9.35 8.12
N CYS A 9 3.08 9.32 7.04
CA CYS A 9 3.22 10.24 5.93
C CYS A 9 2.23 11.40 6.09
N HIS A 10 2.53 12.55 5.49
CA HIS A 10 1.64 13.71 5.54
C HIS A 10 0.26 13.43 4.92
N CYS A 11 0.16 12.48 3.98
CA CYS A 11 -1.12 12.02 3.46
C CYS A 11 -2.04 11.39 4.53
N ASP A 12 -1.48 10.77 5.57
CA ASP A 12 -2.28 10.26 6.68
C ASP A 12 -2.85 11.41 7.53
N ASN A 13 -2.15 12.55 7.63
CA ASN A 13 -2.67 13.76 8.26
C ASN A 13 -3.80 14.40 7.44
N HIS A 14 -3.73 14.37 6.10
CA HIS A 14 -4.81 14.88 5.24
C HIS A 14 -6.14 14.15 5.44
N LEU A 15 -6.10 12.90 5.89
CA LEU A 15 -7.30 12.15 6.30
C LEU A 15 -7.94 12.77 7.55
N VAL A 16 -7.12 13.24 8.50
CA VAL A 16 -7.56 13.84 9.77
C VAL A 16 -8.06 15.27 9.57
N THR A 17 -7.39 16.05 8.72
CA THR A 17 -7.79 17.43 8.41
C THR A 17 -8.97 17.52 7.43
N GLY A 18 -9.27 16.43 6.72
CA GLY A 18 -10.33 16.36 5.72
C GLY A 18 -9.92 16.84 4.32
N ASP A 19 -8.64 17.15 4.10
CA ASP A 19 -8.11 17.50 2.76
C ASP A 19 -8.15 16.32 1.79
N MET A 20 -8.13 15.10 2.33
CA MET A 20 -8.30 13.86 1.59
C MET A 20 -9.64 13.21 2.00
N PRO A 21 -10.73 13.44 1.24
CA PRO A 21 -12.04 12.96 1.62
C PRO A 21 -12.12 11.43 1.51
N MET A 22 -12.39 10.77 2.65
CA MET A 22 -12.72 9.35 2.75
C MET A 22 -13.92 9.17 3.67
N ASN A 23 -14.71 8.12 3.43
CA ASN A 23 -15.81 7.76 4.32
C ASN A 23 -15.25 7.21 5.65
N LEU A 24 -15.55 7.89 6.76
CA LEU A 24 -15.19 7.45 8.10
C LEU A 24 -16.27 6.50 8.66
N PRO A 25 -15.90 5.51 9.50
CA PRO A 25 -14.57 5.24 10.05
C PRO A 25 -13.64 4.53 9.04
N VAL A 26 -12.34 4.79 9.15
CA VAL A 26 -11.30 4.19 8.29
C VAL A 26 -10.02 3.92 9.09
N VAL A 27 -9.36 2.82 8.81
CA VAL A 27 -7.98 2.55 9.26
C VAL A 27 -7.03 3.30 8.33
N GLY A 28 -6.31 4.28 8.87
CA GLY A 28 -5.31 5.05 8.14
C GLY A 28 -4.01 4.26 7.87
N GLY A 29 -3.04 4.92 7.24
CA GLY A 29 -1.75 4.33 6.94
C GLY A 29 -1.70 3.67 5.57
N HIS A 30 -0.67 4.04 4.82
CA HIS A 30 -0.38 3.51 3.48
C HIS A 30 1.12 3.21 3.29
N GLU A 31 1.95 3.49 4.30
CA GLU A 31 3.34 3.06 4.38
C GLU A 31 3.46 1.90 5.37
N GLY A 32 3.91 0.73 4.91
CA GLY A 32 3.99 -0.45 5.76
C GLY A 32 4.86 -1.55 5.18
N ALA A 33 5.52 -2.28 6.08
CA ALA A 33 6.26 -3.49 5.77
C ALA A 33 6.09 -4.50 6.91
N GLY A 34 6.22 -5.78 6.57
CA GLY A 34 5.93 -6.84 7.51
C GLY A 34 6.17 -8.23 6.95
N VAL A 35 5.57 -9.20 7.61
CA VAL A 35 5.68 -10.62 7.25
C VAL A 35 4.32 -11.15 6.82
N ALA A 36 4.29 -11.92 5.72
CA ALA A 36 3.09 -12.62 5.29
C ALA A 36 2.66 -13.63 6.38
N ALA A 37 1.54 -13.35 7.05
CA ALA A 37 1.02 -14.19 8.13
C ALA A 37 0.04 -15.26 7.61
N ASP A 38 -0.65 -14.95 6.53
CA ASP A 38 -1.57 -15.85 5.82
C ASP A 38 -1.66 -15.41 4.36
N VAL A 39 -2.07 -16.32 3.47
CA VAL A 39 -2.10 -16.11 2.02
C VAL A 39 -3.40 -16.68 1.44
N GLY A 40 -4.13 -15.85 0.69
CA GLY A 40 -5.37 -16.27 0.04
C GLY A 40 -5.13 -17.33 -1.06
N PRO A 41 -6.15 -18.13 -1.41
CA PRO A 41 -6.00 -19.33 -2.25
C PRO A 41 -5.50 -19.04 -3.68
N CYS A 42 -5.70 -17.82 -4.18
CA CYS A 42 -5.31 -17.43 -5.54
C CYS A 42 -3.93 -16.74 -5.60
N ALA A 43 -3.26 -16.54 -4.47
CA ALA A 43 -1.96 -15.88 -4.44
C ALA A 43 -0.84 -16.92 -4.56
N THR A 44 -0.10 -16.89 -5.67
CA THR A 44 0.97 -17.84 -5.98
C THR A 44 2.38 -17.27 -5.83
N GLU A 45 2.50 -15.94 -5.71
CA GLU A 45 3.80 -15.23 -5.71
C GLU A 45 4.37 -15.01 -4.31
N VAL A 46 3.62 -15.33 -3.25
CA VAL A 46 3.96 -15.08 -1.85
C VAL A 46 3.54 -16.29 -1.02
N VAL A 47 4.37 -16.64 -0.03
CA VAL A 47 4.04 -17.67 0.97
C VAL A 47 4.10 -17.11 2.39
N VAL A 48 3.51 -17.80 3.35
CA VAL A 48 3.62 -17.44 4.77
C VAL A 48 5.09 -17.39 5.18
N GLY A 49 5.47 -16.33 5.91
CA GLY A 49 6.83 -16.07 6.35
C GLY A 49 7.67 -15.22 5.39
N ASP A 50 7.17 -14.87 4.21
CA ASP A 50 7.85 -13.93 3.31
C ASP A 50 7.84 -12.51 3.89
N HIS A 51 8.96 -11.80 3.71
CA HIS A 51 9.09 -10.39 4.00
C HIS A 51 8.50 -9.59 2.85
N VAL A 52 7.66 -8.59 3.19
CA VAL A 52 6.88 -7.85 2.21
C VAL A 52 6.83 -6.37 2.54
N VAL A 53 6.84 -5.55 1.50
CA VAL A 53 6.59 -4.10 1.54
C VAL A 53 5.28 -3.82 0.82
N LEU A 54 4.49 -2.90 1.37
CA LEU A 54 3.19 -2.53 0.81
C LEU A 54 3.32 -1.34 -0.14
N SER A 55 2.63 -1.42 -1.28
CA SER A 55 2.57 -0.36 -2.28
C SER A 55 1.17 0.26 -2.29
N PHE A 56 1.08 1.57 -2.03
CA PHE A 56 -0.21 2.27 -2.00
C PHE A 56 -0.91 2.33 -3.37
N ILE A 57 -0.15 2.18 -4.46
CA ILE A 57 -0.71 2.02 -5.81
C ILE A 57 -0.72 0.53 -6.16
N PRO A 58 -1.91 -0.07 -6.40
CA PRO A 58 -1.98 -1.44 -6.90
C PRO A 58 -1.33 -1.58 -8.29
N ALA A 59 -0.69 -2.71 -8.55
CA ALA A 59 -0.04 -3.02 -9.82
C ALA A 59 -0.61 -4.34 -10.41
N CYS A 60 -1.70 -4.26 -11.18
CA CYS A 60 -2.39 -5.45 -11.72
C CYS A 60 -1.65 -6.21 -12.83
N CYS A 61 -0.55 -5.65 -13.35
CA CYS A 61 0.25 -6.22 -14.44
C CYS A 61 -0.47 -6.55 -15.77
N ARG A 62 -1.77 -6.23 -15.90
CA ARG A 62 -2.60 -6.61 -17.07
C ARG A 62 -3.31 -5.45 -17.77
N CYS A 63 -3.49 -4.30 -17.10
CA CYS A 63 -4.19 -3.17 -17.68
C CYS A 63 -3.35 -2.42 -18.73
N ARG A 64 -4.03 -1.67 -19.62
CA ARG A 64 -3.39 -0.91 -20.70
C ARG A 64 -2.33 0.08 -20.22
N PRO A 65 -2.55 0.86 -19.14
CA PRO A 65 -1.51 1.74 -18.62
C PRO A 65 -0.23 1.01 -18.22
N ARG A 66 -0.35 -0.15 -17.56
CA ARG A 66 0.82 -0.97 -17.19
C ARG A 66 1.54 -1.49 -18.43
N ALA A 67 0.81 -1.99 -19.43
CA ALA A 67 1.42 -2.47 -20.67
C ALA A 67 2.27 -1.40 -21.38
N ARG A 68 2.02 -0.11 -21.10
CA ARG A 68 2.78 1.04 -21.60
C ARG A 68 3.85 1.57 -20.62
N GLY A 69 4.20 0.82 -19.58
CA GLY A 69 5.17 1.24 -18.56
C GLY A 69 4.64 2.32 -17.60
N MET A 70 3.33 2.57 -17.56
CA MET A 70 2.71 3.58 -16.70
C MET A 70 2.10 2.94 -15.45
N SER A 71 2.90 2.21 -14.66
CA SER A 71 2.42 1.47 -13.48
C SER A 71 1.68 2.36 -12.45
N LYS A 72 2.12 3.62 -12.29
CA LYS A 72 1.44 4.65 -11.48
C LYS A 72 0.00 4.98 -11.88
N LEU A 73 -0.44 4.54 -13.07
CA LEU A 73 -1.79 4.74 -13.61
C LEU A 73 -2.58 3.43 -13.69
N CYS A 74 -2.29 2.45 -12.83
CA CYS A 74 -3.08 1.21 -12.78
C CYS A 74 -4.57 1.52 -12.58
N GLU A 75 -5.45 0.79 -13.26
CA GLU A 75 -6.90 1.03 -13.22
C GLU A 75 -7.48 0.78 -11.82
N TYR A 76 -6.89 -0.15 -11.05
CA TYR A 76 -7.25 -0.43 -9.66
C TYR A 76 -6.93 0.71 -8.69
N ARG A 77 -6.19 1.74 -9.12
CA ARG A 77 -5.96 2.93 -8.28
C ARG A 77 -7.26 3.64 -7.89
N ALA A 78 -8.35 3.45 -8.64
CA ALA A 78 -9.65 4.01 -8.28
C ALA A 78 -10.15 3.52 -6.90
N ALA A 79 -9.69 2.34 -6.45
CA ALA A 79 -10.08 1.77 -5.17
C ALA A 79 -9.37 2.41 -3.97
N ILE A 80 -8.26 3.14 -4.16
CA ILE A 80 -7.42 3.63 -3.04
C ILE A 80 -8.18 4.58 -2.10
N MET A 81 -9.18 5.28 -2.64
CA MET A 81 -10.01 6.24 -1.90
C MET A 81 -11.41 5.69 -1.57
N ALA A 82 -11.75 4.48 -2.02
CA ALA A 82 -13.11 3.95 -1.91
C ALA A 82 -13.47 3.55 -0.47
N GLY A 83 -12.49 3.08 0.31
CA GLY A 83 -12.69 2.58 1.68
C GLY A 83 -12.59 1.05 1.80
N PRO A 84 -13.43 0.23 1.13
CA PRO A 84 -13.35 -1.23 1.27
C PRO A 84 -12.14 -1.82 0.50
N GLN A 85 -11.88 -3.11 0.71
CA GLN A 85 -10.98 -3.90 -0.15
C GLN A 85 -11.63 -4.14 -1.52
N LEU A 86 -10.85 -4.64 -2.48
CA LEU A 86 -11.33 -4.92 -3.85
C LEU A 86 -12.55 -5.86 -3.92
N ASP A 87 -12.79 -6.65 -2.88
CA ASP A 87 -13.86 -7.64 -2.77
C ASP A 87 -14.69 -7.52 -1.47
N GLY A 88 -14.65 -6.36 -0.81
CA GLY A 88 -15.46 -6.05 0.37
C GLY A 88 -14.66 -5.57 1.58
N THR A 89 -15.32 -5.39 2.71
CA THR A 89 -14.67 -4.89 3.93
C THR A 89 -13.78 -5.95 4.58
N ARG A 90 -12.71 -5.51 5.27
CA ARG A 90 -11.79 -6.37 6.04
C ARG A 90 -11.70 -5.99 7.51
N PHE A 91 -11.83 -4.70 7.81
CA PHE A 91 -11.84 -4.21 9.17
C PHE A 91 -13.28 -4.08 9.67
N HIS A 92 -13.54 -4.65 10.84
CA HIS A 92 -14.82 -4.52 11.54
C HIS A 92 -14.52 -4.12 12.97
N GLY A 93 -15.32 -3.22 13.52
CA GLY A 93 -15.14 -2.79 14.90
C GLY A 93 -16.33 -2.00 15.39
N ARG A 94 -16.66 -2.17 16.68
CA ARG A 94 -17.80 -1.47 17.32
C ARG A 94 -19.15 -1.70 16.58
N GLY A 95 -19.33 -2.88 15.99
CA GLY A 95 -20.57 -3.25 15.30
C GLY A 95 -20.76 -2.67 13.91
N GLN A 96 -19.74 -2.06 13.31
CA GLN A 96 -19.79 -1.51 11.95
C GLN A 96 -18.54 -1.89 11.13
N ASP A 97 -18.70 -1.78 9.82
CA ASP A 97 -17.62 -1.89 8.84
C ASP A 97 -16.71 -0.65 8.92
N ILE A 98 -15.41 -0.89 8.80
CA ILE A 98 -14.37 0.14 8.83
C ILE A 98 -13.59 0.07 7.52
N GLY A 99 -13.45 1.21 6.85
CA GLY A 99 -12.64 1.31 5.64
C GLY A 99 -11.14 1.15 5.92
N GLN A 100 -10.34 1.14 4.87
CA GLN A 100 -8.89 1.09 4.92
C GLN A 100 -8.31 2.03 3.86
N MET A 101 -7.38 2.87 4.29
CA MET A 101 -6.70 3.82 3.41
C MET A 101 -5.86 3.08 2.37
N CYS A 102 -5.97 3.49 1.10
CA CYS A 102 -5.22 2.94 -0.01
C CYS A 102 -5.32 1.42 -0.20
N VAL A 103 -6.42 0.80 0.23
CA VAL A 103 -6.59 -0.67 0.31
C VAL A 103 -5.53 -1.39 1.18
N LEU A 104 -4.86 -0.63 2.06
CA LEU A 104 -3.77 -1.08 2.92
C LEU A 104 -4.09 -0.96 4.41
N GLY A 105 -4.47 0.22 4.93
CA GLY A 105 -4.74 0.42 6.35
C GLY A 105 -3.60 -0.04 7.27
N THR A 106 -2.42 0.59 7.16
CA THR A 106 -1.19 0.12 7.83
C THR A 106 -1.06 0.53 9.29
N ILE A 107 -1.95 1.36 9.84
CA ILE A 107 -2.00 1.68 11.27
C ILE A 107 -2.81 0.59 12.00
N SER A 108 -2.31 -0.64 11.96
CA SER A 108 -2.87 -1.85 12.57
C SER A 108 -1.77 -2.89 12.78
N GLU A 109 -1.91 -3.80 13.74
CA GLU A 109 -0.95 -4.91 13.92
C GLU A 109 -0.99 -5.89 12.73
N TYR A 110 -2.17 -6.07 12.14
CA TYR A 110 -2.42 -6.93 10.98
C TYR A 110 -3.24 -6.19 9.94
N THR A 111 -2.95 -6.45 8.67
CA THR A 111 -3.79 -5.98 7.56
C THR A 111 -3.93 -7.03 6.46
N VAL A 112 -5.06 -6.98 5.74
CA VAL A 112 -5.34 -7.80 4.56
C VAL A 112 -5.25 -6.91 3.32
N VAL A 113 -4.27 -7.18 2.48
CA VAL A 113 -3.96 -6.38 1.28
C VAL A 113 -4.17 -7.23 0.02
N PRO A 114 -4.51 -6.63 -1.14
CA PRO A 114 -4.54 -7.38 -2.37
C PRO A 114 -3.11 -7.73 -2.77
N ILE A 115 -2.91 -8.87 -3.44
CA ILE A 115 -1.60 -9.27 -3.97
C ILE A 115 -1.00 -8.20 -4.90
N LEU A 116 -1.87 -7.40 -5.52
CA LEU A 116 -1.51 -6.28 -6.41
C LEU A 116 -0.77 -5.15 -5.69
N SER A 117 -0.89 -5.03 -4.37
CA SER A 117 -0.31 -3.96 -3.56
C SER A 117 0.80 -4.47 -2.63
N LEU A 118 1.39 -5.63 -2.95
CA LEU A 118 2.39 -6.30 -2.14
C LEU A 118 3.63 -6.58 -2.98
N VAL A 119 4.79 -6.21 -2.45
CA VAL A 119 6.10 -6.48 -3.05
C VAL A 119 6.90 -7.35 -2.09
N LYS A 120 7.27 -8.56 -2.52
CA LYS A 120 8.18 -9.42 -1.77
C LYS A 120 9.59 -8.82 -1.77
N VAL A 121 10.24 -8.85 -0.62
CA VAL A 121 11.62 -8.39 -0.44
C VAL A 121 12.47 -9.46 0.23
N ASP A 122 13.78 -9.35 0.10
CA ASP A 122 14.71 -10.29 0.73
C ASP A 122 14.65 -10.19 2.26
N LYS A 123 14.93 -11.32 2.93
CA LYS A 123 14.74 -11.44 4.39
C LYS A 123 15.74 -10.63 5.21
N ASP A 124 16.87 -10.29 4.62
CA ASP A 124 17.91 -9.43 5.21
C ASP A 124 17.58 -7.94 5.08
N VAL A 125 16.56 -7.57 4.30
CA VAL A 125 16.10 -6.18 4.22
C VAL A 125 15.43 -5.77 5.54
N PRO A 126 15.92 -4.70 6.20
CA PRO A 126 15.34 -4.20 7.44
C PRO A 126 13.94 -3.58 7.18
N LEU A 127 12.89 -4.22 7.70
CA LEU A 127 11.50 -3.88 7.40
C LEU A 127 11.08 -2.50 7.95
N ASP A 128 11.67 -2.05 9.06
CA ASP A 128 11.47 -0.71 9.62
C ASP A 128 11.86 0.40 8.64
N LYS A 129 12.93 0.18 7.86
CA LYS A 129 13.38 1.10 6.81
C LYS A 129 12.61 0.89 5.50
N ALA A 130 12.34 -0.37 5.16
CA ALA A 130 11.65 -0.73 3.93
C ALA A 130 10.23 -0.16 3.86
N ALA A 131 9.55 0.01 5.00
CA ALA A 131 8.23 0.62 5.08
C ALA A 131 8.15 2.00 4.41
N LEU A 132 9.21 2.81 4.50
CA LEU A 132 9.29 4.17 3.93
C LEU A 132 9.36 4.18 2.39
N VAL A 133 9.82 3.06 1.79
CA VAL A 133 9.87 2.87 0.34
C VAL A 133 8.46 2.67 -0.23
N GLY A 134 7.49 2.29 0.61
CA GLY A 134 6.09 2.10 0.20
C GLY A 134 5.42 3.37 -0.34
N CYS A 135 5.84 4.57 0.08
CA CYS A 135 5.31 5.83 -0.45
C CYS A 135 6.39 6.93 -0.55
N GLY A 136 6.72 7.63 0.53
CA GLY A 136 7.44 8.90 0.48
C GLY A 136 8.80 8.83 -0.21
N VAL A 137 9.61 7.82 0.10
CA VAL A 137 10.96 7.67 -0.48
C VAL A 137 10.89 7.43 -1.97
N THR A 138 10.07 6.46 -2.42
CA THR A 138 9.94 6.13 -3.84
C THR A 138 9.32 7.28 -4.63
N THR A 139 8.39 8.02 -4.02
CA THR A 139 7.77 9.19 -4.64
C THR A 139 8.78 10.30 -4.87
N GLY A 140 9.55 10.67 -3.84
CA GLY A 140 10.56 11.72 -3.94
C GLY A 140 11.70 11.36 -4.90
N TYR A 141 12.25 10.15 -4.76
CA TYR A 141 13.31 9.68 -5.65
C TYR A 141 12.84 9.56 -7.11
N GLY A 142 11.66 8.97 -7.33
CA GLY A 142 11.09 8.81 -8.67
C GLY A 142 10.74 10.14 -9.33
N ALA A 143 10.34 11.15 -8.56
CA ALA A 143 10.13 12.49 -9.08
C ALA A 143 11.43 13.05 -9.66
N ALA A 144 12.54 13.02 -8.92
CA ALA A 144 13.83 13.52 -9.42
C ALA A 144 14.41 12.65 -10.55
N ALA A 145 14.61 11.36 -10.30
CA ALA A 145 15.39 10.47 -11.15
C ALA A 145 14.65 9.87 -12.36
N ARG A 146 13.32 10.05 -12.45
CA ARG A 146 12.50 9.49 -13.55
C ARG A 146 11.58 10.48 -14.23
N THR A 147 11.15 11.54 -13.54
CA THR A 147 10.19 12.51 -14.09
C THR A 147 10.82 13.88 -14.30
N GLY A 148 11.69 14.30 -13.38
CA GLY A 148 12.25 15.65 -13.33
C GLY A 148 13.48 15.86 -14.20
N GLU A 149 13.86 14.86 -15.02
CA GLU A 149 14.98 14.92 -15.98
C GLU A 149 16.25 15.54 -15.39
N THR A 150 16.53 15.23 -14.12
CA THR A 150 17.66 15.82 -13.41
C THR A 150 18.96 15.29 -14.01
N GLU A 151 19.88 16.20 -14.32
CA GLU A 151 21.21 15.89 -14.87
C GLU A 151 22.30 16.07 -13.79
N ASP A 152 23.41 15.37 -13.98
CA ASP A 152 24.63 15.62 -13.20
C ASP A 152 25.13 17.04 -13.53
N GLY A 153 25.46 17.81 -12.49
CA GLY A 153 25.92 19.19 -12.61
C GLY A 153 27.36 19.35 -13.10
#